data_AF-A0A1Y3MH51-F1
#
_entry.id   AF-A0A1Y3MH51-F1
#
_cell.length_a   1.000
_cell.length_b   1.000
_cell.length_c   1.000
_cell.angle_alpha   90.00
_cell.angle_beta   90.00
_cell.angle_gamma   90.00
#
_symmetry.space_group_name_H-M   'P 1'
#
loop_
_entity.id
_entity.type
_entity.pdbx_description
1 polymer ?
#
loop_
_entity_poly.entity_id
_entity_poly.type
_entity_poly.pdbx_seq_one_letter_code
_entity_poly.pdbx_strand_id
1 'polypeptide(L)'
;MPEPLKKSSRYMVGLDSLRGLAILGVILYHINFNWMPGGFLGVTVFFVLSGYLITDILAIEWKRNKRIDLKKFWLSRARRLLPGMLVMLVIVLAWITIFHSSLLGKMRGDSLAALLYFSNWWYIYHKLSYFDSFSQLSPLNHFWSLAVEEQFYVIWPFIISLAFRYIKKKSHIILFIVLGAAASALAMAILYEPGIDPSRIYYGTDTRAFSLLIGAALALIWPSSRLANKIIPQARLILDVVGGIALIIILVMFWKTNQYDPFLYRGGMVILSIATALLVANLAHPASRIAQFLRFRPLRWMGVRSYGIYLWHYPIITLTTPKVNAGEFSLTRAILQFLLIIVAAQISWKFIENPIRQGALKNIRSRNWGIKNLALSGKLALVCALFVSTTAVFGLSTASKAKDNPQKDKVEAVQTEQKEKPKHPVAVREKPADEPPQKKEQQEAAAKPKDPQTVTAVGDSIMIDVAPYLKNSFPNIRIDAKIGRQLSKAIPAVEQLKNEGNLGNHVIIGLGTNGAFTKDQLVSLIKVIGNERKIILINTRVPRPWESLVNEKLKEVASAYKNITLVDWYSASADNKAYFEPDGVHLTKTGAEAYAALVAKAVNQ
;
A
#
# COMPACT_ATOMS: atom_id res chain seq x y z
N MET A 1 28.45 -7.39 -15.93
CA MET A 1 27.24 -8.05 -15.38
C MET A 1 27.70 -9.04 -14.32
N PRO A 2 26.92 -9.36 -13.27
CA PRO A 2 27.39 -10.28 -12.25
C PRO A 2 27.64 -11.63 -12.91
N GLU A 3 28.90 -12.04 -12.93
CA GLU A 3 29.24 -13.39 -13.32
C GLU A 3 28.71 -14.35 -12.24
N PRO A 4 28.10 -15.47 -12.62
CA PRO A 4 27.67 -16.46 -11.65
C PRO A 4 28.90 -16.93 -10.85
N LEU A 5 28.79 -16.93 -9.52
CA LEU A 5 29.85 -17.34 -8.60
C LEU A 5 30.35 -18.78 -8.82
N LYS A 6 29.64 -19.56 -9.66
CA LYS A 6 30.05 -20.90 -10.11
C LYS A 6 29.80 -21.05 -11.60
N LYS A 7 30.82 -21.49 -12.34
CA LYS A 7 30.75 -21.85 -13.78
C LYS A 7 29.71 -22.93 -14.12
N SER A 8 29.22 -23.69 -13.13
CA SER A 8 28.33 -24.86 -13.36
C SER A 8 26.82 -24.60 -13.19
N SER A 9 26.40 -23.40 -12.80
CA SER A 9 24.96 -23.06 -12.73
C SER A 9 24.55 -22.20 -13.92
N ARG A 10 23.57 -22.65 -14.69
CA ARG A 10 23.02 -21.91 -15.82
C ARG A 10 22.46 -20.56 -15.36
N TYR A 11 23.02 -19.46 -15.87
CA TYR A 11 22.55 -18.11 -15.57
C TYR A 11 21.27 -17.77 -16.38
N MET A 12 20.19 -17.41 -15.69
CA MET A 12 18.86 -17.24 -16.28
C MET A 12 18.56 -15.76 -16.53
N VAL A 13 19.08 -15.24 -17.65
CA VAL A 13 18.99 -13.82 -18.02
C VAL A 13 17.55 -13.28 -18.02
N GLY A 14 16.58 -14.05 -18.51
CA GLY A 14 15.19 -13.61 -18.62
C GLY A 14 14.55 -13.27 -17.27
N LEU A 15 14.92 -13.99 -16.21
CA LEU A 15 14.39 -13.74 -14.86
C LEU A 15 14.90 -12.42 -14.27
N ASP A 16 16.09 -11.97 -14.64
CA ASP A 16 16.56 -10.64 -14.24
C ASP A 16 15.74 -9.55 -14.94
N SER A 17 15.44 -9.68 -16.23
CA SER A 17 14.59 -8.71 -16.91
C SER A 17 13.18 -8.62 -16.32
N LEU A 18 12.60 -9.75 -15.90
CA LEU A 18 11.32 -9.76 -15.18
C LEU A 18 11.42 -9.00 -13.84
N ARG A 19 12.49 -9.18 -13.07
CA ARG A 19 12.74 -8.36 -11.88
C ARG A 19 12.87 -6.88 -12.21
N GLY A 20 13.53 -6.56 -13.33
CA GLY A 20 13.67 -5.19 -13.84
C GLY A 20 12.32 -4.55 -14.15
N LEU A 21 11.42 -5.31 -14.78
CA LEU A 21 10.06 -4.87 -15.06
C LEU A 21 9.26 -4.66 -13.76
N ALA A 22 9.34 -5.62 -12.83
CA ALA A 22 8.64 -5.55 -11.55
C ALA A 22 9.10 -4.37 -10.70
N ILE A 23 10.42 -4.11 -10.59
CA ILE A 23 10.92 -2.97 -9.81
C ILE A 23 10.59 -1.63 -10.45
N LEU A 24 10.60 -1.53 -11.78
CA LEU A 24 10.15 -0.34 -12.49
C LEU A 24 8.65 -0.09 -12.21
N GLY A 25 7.85 -1.16 -12.23
CA GLY A 25 6.48 -1.20 -11.72
C GLY A 25 6.32 -0.49 -10.38
N VAL A 26 7.05 -0.99 -9.39
CA VAL A 26 7.02 -0.51 -8.01
C VAL A 26 7.45 0.97 -7.90
N ILE A 27 8.50 1.38 -8.61
CA ILE A 27 8.96 2.78 -8.59
C ILE A 27 7.88 3.70 -9.18
N LEU A 28 7.36 3.37 -10.35
CA LEU A 28 6.36 4.18 -11.05
C LEU A 28 5.08 4.35 -10.22
N TYR A 29 4.69 3.31 -9.49
CA TYR A 29 3.60 3.40 -8.51
C TYR A 29 3.90 4.41 -7.39
N HIS A 30 5.08 4.31 -6.75
CA HIS A 30 5.41 5.15 -5.58
C HIS A 30 5.69 6.62 -5.92
N ILE A 31 6.08 6.93 -7.16
CA ILE A 31 6.18 8.33 -7.63
C ILE A 31 4.83 8.91 -8.10
N ASN A 32 3.72 8.19 -7.89
CA ASN A 32 2.36 8.54 -8.31
C ASN A 32 2.21 8.71 -9.83
N PHE A 33 2.84 7.86 -10.64
CA PHE A 33 2.65 7.90 -12.09
C PHE A 33 1.32 7.27 -12.51
N ASN A 34 0.38 8.10 -12.97
CA ASN A 34 -1.01 7.71 -13.25
C ASN A 34 -1.20 6.59 -14.29
N TRP A 35 -0.19 6.33 -15.14
CA TRP A 35 -0.30 5.31 -16.19
C TRP A 35 -0.08 3.88 -15.68
N MET A 36 0.30 3.69 -14.42
CA MET A 36 0.53 2.34 -13.87
C MET A 36 0.11 2.24 -12.39
N PRO A 37 -1.19 2.42 -12.09
CA PRO A 37 -1.72 2.36 -10.72
C PRO A 37 -1.51 0.99 -10.07
N GLY A 38 -1.38 -0.07 -10.86
CA GLY A 38 -1.13 -1.44 -10.38
C GLY A 38 0.35 -1.75 -10.17
N GLY A 39 1.27 -0.78 -10.28
CA GLY A 39 2.71 -1.04 -10.20
C GLY A 39 3.18 -1.66 -8.87
N PHE A 40 2.46 -1.46 -7.76
CA PHE A 40 2.71 -2.12 -6.47
C PHE A 40 2.63 -3.66 -6.57
N LEU A 41 1.88 -4.19 -7.54
CA LEU A 41 1.78 -5.62 -7.82
C LEU A 41 3.11 -6.25 -8.26
N GLY A 42 4.13 -5.45 -8.60
CA GLY A 42 5.49 -5.91 -8.80
C GLY A 42 6.05 -6.70 -7.61
N VAL A 43 5.61 -6.41 -6.38
CA VAL A 43 5.97 -7.19 -5.19
C VAL A 43 5.47 -8.64 -5.29
N THR A 44 4.26 -8.86 -5.82
CA THR A 44 3.75 -10.23 -6.09
C THR A 44 4.65 -10.97 -7.07
N VAL A 45 5.16 -10.28 -8.08
CA VAL A 45 6.09 -10.86 -9.06
C VAL A 45 7.39 -11.29 -8.37
N PHE A 46 7.91 -10.47 -7.45
CA PHE A 46 9.07 -10.82 -6.64
C PHE A 46 8.82 -12.05 -5.76
N PHE A 47 7.67 -12.13 -5.07
CA PHE A 47 7.33 -13.29 -4.25
C PHE A 47 7.33 -14.61 -5.03
N VAL A 48 6.71 -14.65 -6.22
CA VAL A 48 6.72 -15.86 -7.05
C VAL A 48 8.13 -16.22 -7.52
N LEU A 49 8.91 -15.22 -7.94
CA LEU A 49 10.31 -15.41 -8.33
C LEU A 49 11.17 -15.96 -7.18
N SER A 50 10.99 -15.42 -5.98
CA SER A 50 11.68 -15.81 -4.75
C SER A 50 11.33 -17.26 -4.38
N GLY A 51 10.04 -17.61 -4.40
CA GLY A 51 9.56 -18.97 -4.21
C GLY A 51 10.19 -19.98 -5.18
N TYR A 52 10.21 -19.64 -6.47
CA TYR A 52 10.80 -20.50 -7.51
C TYR A 52 12.31 -20.68 -7.32
N LEU A 53 13.06 -19.59 -7.22
CA LEU A 53 14.52 -19.64 -7.23
C LEU A 53 15.11 -20.27 -5.96
N ILE A 54 14.52 -19.99 -4.79
CA ILE A 54 14.98 -20.60 -3.56
C ILE A 54 14.72 -22.11 -3.59
N THR A 55 13.50 -22.51 -3.95
CA THR A 55 13.13 -23.93 -3.99
C THR A 55 13.93 -24.70 -5.03
N ASP A 56 14.18 -24.13 -6.21
CA ASP A 56 15.00 -24.75 -7.25
C ASP A 56 16.45 -24.98 -6.79
N ILE A 57 17.08 -23.98 -6.14
CA ILE A 57 18.44 -24.12 -5.58
C ILE A 57 18.50 -25.25 -4.53
N LEU A 58 17.52 -25.30 -3.63
CA LEU A 58 17.45 -26.31 -2.57
C LEU A 58 17.18 -27.71 -3.12
N ALA A 59 16.29 -27.82 -4.11
CA ALA A 59 15.97 -29.08 -4.79
C ALA A 59 17.18 -29.61 -5.57
N ILE A 60 17.94 -28.74 -6.23
CA ILE A 60 19.19 -29.10 -6.93
C ILE A 60 20.23 -29.60 -5.92
N GLU A 61 20.41 -28.91 -4.79
CA GLU A 61 21.35 -29.32 -3.76
C GLU A 61 20.97 -30.68 -3.16
N TRP A 62 19.71 -30.89 -2.83
CA TRP A 62 19.20 -32.17 -2.33
C TRP A 62 19.41 -33.29 -3.34
N LYS A 63 19.12 -33.06 -4.63
CA LYS A 63 19.31 -34.07 -5.68
C LYS A 63 20.77 -34.50 -5.77
N ARG A 64 21.71 -33.57 -5.63
CA ARG A 64 23.16 -33.84 -5.73
C ARG A 64 23.74 -34.47 -4.46
N ASN A 65 23.36 -33.95 -3.29
CA ASN A 65 24.05 -34.24 -2.04
C ASN A 65 23.23 -35.10 -1.06
N LYS A 66 21.93 -35.33 -1.32
CA LYS A 66 20.95 -35.93 -0.39
C LYS A 66 20.87 -35.23 0.99
N ARG A 67 21.36 -34.01 1.06
CA ARG A 67 21.33 -33.11 2.21
C ARG A 67 21.36 -31.67 1.72
N ILE A 68 20.71 -30.77 2.46
CA ILE A 68 20.78 -29.32 2.25
C ILE A 68 21.68 -28.72 3.34
N ASP A 69 22.68 -27.93 2.95
CA ASP A 69 23.54 -27.20 3.88
C ASP A 69 22.88 -25.86 4.27
N LEU A 70 22.04 -25.92 5.31
CA LEU A 70 21.26 -24.77 5.78
C LEU A 70 22.14 -23.60 6.21
N LYS A 71 23.24 -23.88 6.92
CA LYS A 71 24.19 -22.86 7.38
C LYS A 71 24.79 -22.11 6.19
N LYS A 72 25.26 -22.84 5.18
CA LYS A 72 25.79 -22.23 3.95
C LYS A 72 24.74 -21.45 3.18
N PHE A 73 23.51 -21.97 3.12
CA PHE A 73 22.39 -21.28 2.49
C PHE A 73 22.13 -19.92 3.16
N TRP A 74 21.89 -19.88 4.47
CA TRP A 74 21.61 -18.62 5.18
C TRP A 74 22.80 -17.67 5.17
N LEU A 75 24.03 -18.15 5.38
CA LEU A 75 25.22 -17.29 5.27
C LEU A 75 25.38 -16.68 3.88
N SER A 76 24.97 -17.38 2.82
CA SER A 76 24.98 -16.84 1.46
C SER A 76 23.91 -15.77 1.26
N ARG A 77 22.75 -15.90 1.92
CA ARG A 77 21.66 -14.90 1.87
C ARG A 77 21.98 -13.68 2.71
N ALA A 78 22.43 -13.89 3.94
CA ALA A 78 22.90 -12.84 4.85
C ALA A 78 23.97 -11.95 4.18
N ARG A 79 24.99 -12.54 3.54
CA ARG A 79 26.03 -11.79 2.80
C ARG A 79 25.50 -11.01 1.60
N ARG A 80 24.34 -11.37 1.06
CA ARG A 80 23.72 -10.70 -0.08
C ARG A 80 22.81 -9.55 0.36
N LEU A 81 22.09 -9.70 1.48
CA LEU A 81 20.95 -8.84 1.83
C LEU A 81 21.27 -7.89 2.98
N LEU A 82 21.82 -8.40 4.09
CA LEU A 82 22.06 -7.59 5.29
C LEU A 82 22.95 -6.36 5.08
N PRO A 83 24.08 -6.41 4.34
CA PRO A 83 24.98 -5.25 4.26
C PRO A 83 24.33 -4.01 3.65
N GLY A 84 23.63 -4.18 2.51
CA GLY A 84 22.95 -3.06 1.85
C GLY A 84 21.82 -2.49 2.72
N MET A 85 21.06 -3.38 3.38
CA MET A 85 19.99 -3.01 4.29
C MET A 85 20.50 -2.20 5.48
N LEU A 86 21.56 -2.67 6.16
CA LEU A 86 22.13 -1.99 7.33
C LEU A 86 22.66 -0.60 6.98
N VAL A 87 23.37 -0.48 5.85
CA VAL A 87 23.89 0.82 5.40
C VAL A 87 22.77 1.79 5.09
N MET A 88 21.75 1.34 4.35
CA MET A 88 20.59 2.17 4.04
C MET A 88 19.89 2.61 5.34
N LEU A 89 19.66 1.69 6.28
CA LEU A 89 19.00 2.00 7.54
C LEU A 89 19.77 3.06 8.35
N VAL A 90 21.09 2.92 8.47
CA VAL A 90 21.95 3.89 9.17
C VAL A 90 21.89 5.26 8.50
N ILE A 91 21.94 5.33 7.17
CA ILE A 91 21.87 6.59 6.42
C ILE A 91 20.50 7.26 6.61
N VAL A 92 19.41 6.50 6.49
CA VAL A 92 18.05 7.03 6.68
C VAL A 92 17.84 7.53 8.11
N LEU A 93 18.32 6.79 9.11
CA LEU A 93 18.26 7.22 10.50
C LEU A 93 19.04 8.49 10.75
N ALA A 94 20.27 8.60 10.25
CA ALA A 94 21.07 9.81 10.37
C ALA A 94 20.38 11.01 9.71
N TRP A 95 19.81 10.82 8.51
CA TRP A 95 19.05 11.86 7.81
C TRP A 95 17.85 12.34 8.63
N ILE A 96 17.08 11.40 9.19
CA ILE A 96 15.91 11.74 10.02
C ILE A 96 16.34 12.47 11.29
N THR A 97 17.43 12.06 11.92
CA THR A 97 17.97 12.77 13.10
C THR A 97 18.28 14.23 12.81
N ILE A 98 18.86 14.53 11.64
CA ILE A 98 19.29 15.88 11.28
C ILE A 98 18.11 16.74 10.79
N PHE A 99 17.29 16.19 9.90
CA PHE A 99 16.32 17.00 9.14
C PHE A 99 14.87 16.78 9.56
N HIS A 100 14.54 15.68 10.24
CA HIS A 100 13.16 15.26 10.52
C HIS A 100 13.00 14.71 11.95
N SER A 101 13.53 15.40 12.95
CA SER A 101 13.56 14.93 14.36
C SER A 101 12.19 14.54 14.92
N SER A 102 11.10 15.15 14.42
CA SER A 102 9.71 14.79 14.77
C SER A 102 9.32 13.34 14.45
N LEU A 103 10.01 12.67 13.51
CA LEU A 103 9.75 11.27 13.16
C LEU A 103 10.48 10.27 14.08
N LEU A 104 11.46 10.73 14.87
CA LEU A 104 12.35 9.84 15.65
C LEU A 104 11.59 8.93 16.63
N GLY A 105 10.51 9.44 17.24
CA GLY A 105 9.69 8.66 18.17
C GLY A 105 9.09 7.39 17.53
N LYS A 106 8.73 7.44 16.24
CA LYS A 106 8.21 6.28 15.48
C LYS A 106 9.34 5.40 14.96
N MET A 107 10.45 6.01 14.55
CA MET A 107 11.55 5.32 13.88
C MET A 107 12.20 4.22 14.71
N ARG A 108 12.17 4.29 16.05
CA ARG A 108 12.73 3.24 16.91
C ARG A 108 12.06 1.88 16.67
N GLY A 109 10.74 1.84 16.72
CA GLY A 109 9.97 0.62 16.52
C GLY A 109 10.12 0.08 15.10
N ASP A 110 9.98 0.97 14.12
CA ASP A 110 10.07 0.59 12.70
C ASP A 110 11.46 0.09 12.32
N SER A 111 12.50 0.69 12.87
CA SER A 111 13.89 0.29 12.61
C SER A 111 14.21 -1.06 13.25
N LEU A 112 13.72 -1.31 14.47
CA LEU A 112 13.88 -2.61 15.11
C LEU A 112 13.13 -3.70 14.35
N ALA A 113 11.90 -3.42 13.93
CA ALA A 113 11.11 -4.34 13.12
C ALA A 113 11.76 -4.61 11.75
N ALA A 114 12.36 -3.59 11.12
CA ALA A 114 13.11 -3.74 9.87
C ALA A 114 14.37 -4.59 10.06
N LEU A 115 15.16 -4.34 11.12
CA LEU A 115 16.37 -5.11 11.44
C LEU A 115 16.09 -6.59 11.67
N LEU A 116 14.96 -6.90 12.30
CA LEU A 116 14.54 -8.26 12.62
C LEU A 116 13.69 -8.92 11.51
N TYR A 117 13.46 -8.24 10.39
CA TYR A 117 12.57 -8.69 9.31
C TYR A 117 11.17 -9.09 9.82
N PHE A 118 10.62 -8.23 10.68
CA PHE A 118 9.30 -8.37 11.30
C PHE A 118 8.38 -7.17 11.02
N SER A 119 8.79 -6.24 10.14
CA SER A 119 8.04 -5.02 9.81
C SER A 119 6.60 -5.26 9.43
N ASN A 120 6.28 -6.32 8.67
CA ASN A 120 4.92 -6.61 8.25
C ASN A 120 3.97 -6.84 9.44
N TRP A 121 4.38 -7.67 10.42
CA TRP A 121 3.59 -7.93 11.61
C TRP A 121 3.59 -6.75 12.58
N TRP A 122 4.69 -6.00 12.67
CA TRP A 122 4.75 -4.75 13.42
C TRP A 122 3.71 -3.75 12.91
N TYR A 123 3.58 -3.58 11.59
CA TYR A 123 2.59 -2.68 10.98
C TYR A 123 1.16 -3.18 11.14
N ILE A 124 0.93 -4.51 11.06
CA ILE A 124 -0.37 -5.11 11.35
C ILE A 124 -0.80 -4.82 12.79
N TYR A 125 0.10 -5.06 13.76
CA TYR A 125 -0.20 -4.88 15.18
C TYR A 125 -0.53 -3.42 15.52
N HIS A 126 0.22 -2.47 14.93
CA HIS A 126 0.01 -1.03 15.12
C HIS A 126 -1.08 -0.44 14.21
N LYS A 127 -1.78 -1.28 13.43
CA LYS A 127 -2.85 -0.88 12.49
C LYS A 127 -2.40 0.26 11.54
N LEU A 128 -1.15 0.21 11.09
CA LEU A 128 -0.63 1.21 10.14
C LEU A 128 -1.13 0.88 8.74
N SER A 129 -1.72 1.85 8.07
CA SER A 129 -2.10 1.67 6.67
C SER A 129 -0.87 1.78 5.76
N TYR A 130 -0.81 0.91 4.76
CA TYR A 130 0.17 0.94 3.68
C TYR A 130 -0.18 1.96 2.60
N PHE A 131 -1.48 2.09 2.33
CA PHE A 131 -1.99 2.81 1.16
C PHE A 131 -2.52 4.21 1.51
N ASP A 132 -2.58 4.54 2.80
CA ASP A 132 -2.96 5.85 3.30
C ASP A 132 -1.78 6.84 3.29
N SER A 133 -1.99 8.01 2.68
CA SER A 133 -1.03 9.12 2.66
C SER A 133 -1.21 10.12 3.80
N PHE A 134 -2.23 10.00 4.65
CA PHE A 134 -2.45 10.90 5.80
C PHE A 134 -1.50 10.62 6.97
N SER A 135 -1.06 9.38 7.15
CA SER A 135 -0.02 9.08 8.14
C SER A 135 1.33 9.57 7.62
N GLN A 136 2.14 10.21 8.47
CA GLN A 136 3.57 10.42 8.16
C GLN A 136 4.22 9.04 7.97
N LEU A 137 4.16 8.54 6.74
CA LEU A 137 4.57 7.19 6.38
C LEU A 137 6.03 7.05 6.75
N SER A 138 6.30 6.02 7.55
CA SER A 138 7.67 5.65 7.88
C SER A 138 8.46 5.48 6.59
N PRO A 139 9.64 6.11 6.43
CA PRO A 139 10.51 5.88 5.28
C PRO A 139 10.94 4.41 5.12
N LEU A 140 10.64 3.56 6.11
CA LEU A 140 10.90 2.14 6.12
C LEU A 140 9.69 1.28 5.74
N ASN A 141 8.52 1.86 5.40
CA ASN A 141 7.29 1.10 5.23
C ASN A 141 7.43 -0.06 4.21
N HIS A 142 8.15 0.15 3.11
CA HIS A 142 8.45 -0.88 2.10
C HIS A 142 9.15 -2.16 2.62
N PHE A 143 9.67 -2.17 3.87
CA PHE A 143 10.28 -3.34 4.50
C PHE A 143 9.29 -4.46 4.80
N TRP A 144 7.99 -4.19 4.84
CA TRP A 144 6.99 -5.24 5.07
C TRP A 144 7.17 -6.42 4.09
N SER A 145 7.45 -6.15 2.81
CA SER A 145 7.57 -7.21 1.81
C SER A 145 8.90 -7.95 1.93
N LEU A 146 9.98 -7.25 2.27
CA LEU A 146 11.28 -7.84 2.56
C LEU A 146 11.18 -8.76 3.78
N ALA A 147 10.44 -8.35 4.82
CA ALA A 147 10.16 -9.17 5.98
C ALA A 147 9.47 -10.49 5.59
N VAL A 148 8.44 -10.43 4.74
CA VAL A 148 7.76 -11.63 4.23
C VAL A 148 8.71 -12.55 3.45
N GLU A 149 9.57 -11.99 2.57
CA GLU A 149 10.57 -12.79 1.83
C GLU A 149 11.61 -13.43 2.75
N GLU A 150 12.16 -12.69 3.72
CA GLU A 150 13.18 -13.21 4.64
C GLU A 150 12.60 -14.27 5.58
N GLN A 151 11.36 -14.09 6.06
CA GLN A 151 10.66 -15.13 6.82
C GLN A 151 10.59 -16.42 6.01
N PHE A 152 10.27 -16.33 4.71
CA PHE A 152 10.34 -17.47 3.80
C PHE A 152 11.76 -18.02 3.67
N TYR A 153 12.79 -17.18 3.51
CA TYR A 153 14.19 -17.65 3.41
C TYR A 153 14.71 -18.32 4.68
N VAL A 154 14.21 -17.95 5.84
CA VAL A 154 14.56 -18.60 7.11
C VAL A 154 13.81 -19.92 7.25
N ILE A 155 12.48 -19.91 7.10
CA ILE A 155 11.61 -21.05 7.42
C ILE A 155 11.59 -22.12 6.32
N TRP A 156 11.50 -21.70 5.06
CA TRP A 156 11.30 -22.61 3.92
C TRP A 156 12.39 -23.68 3.74
N PRO A 157 13.69 -23.37 3.87
CA PRO A 157 14.74 -24.38 3.76
C PRO A 157 14.60 -25.53 4.77
N PHE A 158 14.09 -25.25 5.98
CA PHE A 158 13.80 -26.29 6.96
C PHE A 158 12.63 -27.16 6.51
N ILE A 159 11.49 -26.53 6.15
CA ILE A 159 10.28 -27.23 5.71
C ILE A 159 10.59 -28.16 4.54
N ILE A 160 11.26 -27.65 3.51
CA ILE A 160 11.53 -28.45 2.30
C ILE A 160 12.58 -29.54 2.56
N SER A 161 13.56 -29.31 3.46
CA SER A 161 14.52 -30.32 3.87
C SER A 161 13.83 -31.49 4.58
N LEU A 162 12.92 -31.20 5.52
CA LEU A 162 12.09 -32.19 6.19
C LEU A 162 11.18 -32.92 5.19
N ALA A 163 10.53 -32.19 4.29
CA ALA A 163 9.68 -32.77 3.25
C ALA A 163 10.47 -33.75 2.37
N PHE A 164 11.66 -33.38 1.89
CA PHE A 164 12.49 -34.27 1.09
C PHE A 164 13.03 -35.48 1.88
N ARG A 165 13.24 -35.34 3.18
CA ARG A 165 13.72 -36.42 4.06
C ARG A 165 12.64 -37.47 4.31
N TYR A 166 11.41 -37.03 4.60
CA TYR A 166 10.33 -37.89 5.10
C TYR A 166 9.29 -38.25 4.02
N ILE A 167 9.00 -37.35 3.08
CA ILE A 167 7.99 -37.59 2.04
C ILE A 167 8.66 -38.23 0.82
N LYS A 168 8.33 -39.50 0.57
CA LYS A 168 8.96 -40.30 -0.51
C LYS A 168 8.52 -39.87 -1.91
N LYS A 169 7.23 -39.57 -2.10
CA LYS A 169 6.71 -39.17 -3.42
C LYS A 169 6.72 -37.66 -3.56
N LYS A 170 7.40 -37.18 -4.61
CA LYS A 170 7.46 -35.76 -4.97
C LYS A 170 6.07 -35.13 -5.17
N SER A 171 5.10 -35.89 -5.67
CA SER A 171 3.72 -35.45 -5.86
C SER A 171 3.05 -35.02 -4.55
N HIS A 172 3.29 -35.74 -3.44
CA HIS A 172 2.75 -35.35 -2.13
C HIS A 172 3.38 -34.06 -1.59
N ILE A 173 4.67 -33.82 -1.87
CA ILE A 173 5.31 -32.55 -1.55
C ILE A 173 4.63 -31.43 -2.33
N ILE A 174 4.46 -31.58 -3.65
CA ILE A 174 3.78 -30.58 -4.48
C ILE A 174 2.36 -30.33 -3.98
N LEU A 175 1.60 -31.40 -3.67
CA LEU A 175 0.24 -31.29 -3.12
C LEU A 175 0.22 -30.49 -1.81
N PHE A 176 1.12 -30.78 -0.87
CA PHE A 176 1.24 -30.01 0.37
C PHE A 176 1.48 -28.52 0.12
N ILE A 177 2.36 -28.19 -0.82
CA ILE A 177 2.64 -26.79 -1.20
C ILE A 177 1.42 -26.11 -1.81
N VAL A 178 0.72 -26.80 -2.71
CA VAL A 178 -0.49 -26.29 -3.37
C VAL A 178 -1.62 -26.09 -2.36
N LEU A 179 -1.80 -27.02 -1.42
CA LEU A 179 -2.78 -26.88 -0.34
C LEU A 179 -2.45 -25.70 0.56
N GLY A 180 -1.17 -25.50 0.91
CA GLY A 180 -0.73 -24.31 1.66
C GLY A 180 -0.98 -23.00 0.89
N ALA A 181 -0.75 -23.00 -0.42
CA ALA A 181 -1.05 -21.85 -1.27
C ALA A 181 -2.55 -21.56 -1.32
N ALA A 182 -3.38 -22.59 -1.47
CA ALA A 182 -4.84 -22.47 -1.46
C ALA A 182 -5.35 -21.96 -0.10
N ALA A 183 -4.82 -22.47 1.01
CA ALA A 183 -5.18 -22.01 2.35
C ALA A 183 -4.82 -20.53 2.57
N SER A 184 -3.63 -20.10 2.14
CA SER A 184 -3.20 -18.71 2.22
C SER A 184 -4.06 -17.77 1.36
N ALA A 185 -4.39 -18.19 0.14
CA ALA A 185 -5.28 -17.43 -0.75
C ALA A 185 -6.72 -17.35 -0.19
N LEU A 186 -7.22 -18.44 0.37
CA LEU A 186 -8.54 -18.48 1.00
C LEU A 186 -8.57 -17.58 2.25
N ALA A 187 -7.50 -17.59 3.06
CA ALA A 187 -7.37 -16.69 4.20
C ALA A 187 -7.44 -15.22 3.77
N MET A 188 -6.77 -14.84 2.67
CA MET A 188 -6.88 -13.48 2.12
C MET A 188 -8.32 -13.15 1.71
N ALA A 189 -8.99 -14.06 0.99
CA ALA A 189 -10.35 -13.84 0.51
C ALA A 189 -11.38 -13.72 1.65
N ILE A 190 -11.23 -14.53 2.70
CA ILE A 190 -12.11 -14.53 3.87
C ILE A 190 -11.88 -13.28 4.74
N LEU A 191 -10.61 -12.89 4.95
CA LEU A 191 -10.25 -11.74 5.79
C LEU A 191 -10.42 -10.39 5.07
N TYR A 192 -10.72 -10.39 3.78
CA TYR A 192 -10.91 -9.15 3.03
C TYR A 192 -12.28 -8.54 3.32
N GLU A 193 -12.28 -7.33 3.86
CA GLU A 193 -13.47 -6.52 4.10
C GLU A 193 -13.56 -5.39 3.06
N PRO A 194 -14.54 -5.43 2.13
CA PRO A 194 -14.70 -4.40 1.10
C PRO A 194 -15.03 -3.01 1.69
N GLY A 195 -14.40 -1.98 1.13
CA GLY A 195 -14.61 -0.58 1.58
C GLY A 195 -13.85 -0.23 2.87
N ILE A 196 -12.93 -1.08 3.31
CA ILE A 196 -12.00 -0.82 4.42
C ILE A 196 -10.57 -0.94 3.89
N ASP A 197 -9.63 -0.29 4.58
CA ASP A 197 -8.20 -0.36 4.28
C ASP A 197 -7.69 -1.83 4.23
N PRO A 198 -7.12 -2.28 3.09
CA PRO A 198 -6.71 -3.67 2.91
C PRO A 198 -5.32 -3.99 3.50
N SER A 199 -4.70 -3.10 4.27
CA SER A 199 -3.28 -3.22 4.62
C SER A 199 -2.97 -4.46 5.46
N ARG A 200 -3.88 -4.91 6.33
CA ARG A 200 -3.68 -6.16 7.09
C ARG A 200 -3.46 -7.36 6.17
N ILE A 201 -4.37 -7.60 5.23
CA ILE A 201 -4.27 -8.74 4.33
C ILE A 201 -3.16 -8.54 3.28
N TYR A 202 -2.77 -7.29 3.03
CA TYR A 202 -1.67 -6.96 2.14
C TYR A 202 -0.30 -7.24 2.78
N TYR A 203 -0.14 -6.94 4.08
CA TYR A 203 1.07 -7.21 4.86
C TYR A 203 1.19 -8.66 5.33
N GLY A 204 0.08 -9.35 5.54
CA GLY A 204 0.05 -10.66 6.19
C GLY A 204 0.84 -11.73 5.44
N THR A 205 1.80 -12.36 6.12
CA THR A 205 2.50 -13.54 5.57
C THR A 205 1.50 -14.68 5.35
N ASP A 206 0.55 -14.83 6.26
CA ASP A 206 -0.56 -15.77 6.20
C ASP A 206 -1.44 -15.58 4.95
N THR A 207 -1.69 -14.33 4.56
CA THR A 207 -2.53 -13.98 3.41
C THR A 207 -1.74 -13.80 2.11
N ARG A 208 -0.41 -13.77 2.13
CA ARG A 208 0.43 -13.56 0.93
C ARG A 208 1.36 -14.73 0.59
N ALA A 209 1.52 -15.70 1.48
CA ALA A 209 2.38 -16.87 1.28
C ALA A 209 2.04 -17.64 0.00
N PHE A 210 0.79 -17.60 -0.47
CA PHE A 210 0.40 -18.25 -1.72
C PHE A 210 1.29 -17.88 -2.92
N SER A 211 1.74 -16.63 -3.05
CA SER A 211 2.61 -16.22 -4.17
C SER A 211 3.97 -16.91 -4.11
N LEU A 212 4.58 -16.98 -2.93
CA LEU A 212 5.83 -17.72 -2.68
C LEU A 212 5.65 -19.22 -2.92
N LEU A 213 4.55 -19.79 -2.41
CA LEU A 213 4.27 -21.23 -2.52
C LEU A 213 3.93 -21.64 -3.96
N ILE A 214 3.24 -20.81 -4.74
CA ILE A 214 3.02 -21.04 -6.18
C ILE A 214 4.37 -21.10 -6.92
N GLY A 215 5.28 -20.16 -6.64
CA GLY A 215 6.64 -20.20 -7.18
C GLY A 215 7.40 -21.46 -6.77
N ALA A 216 7.28 -21.87 -5.50
CA ALA A 216 7.92 -23.07 -4.97
C ALA A 216 7.38 -24.37 -5.61
N ALA A 217 6.06 -24.47 -5.80
CA ALA A 217 5.44 -25.58 -6.50
C ALA A 217 5.94 -25.65 -7.95
N LEU A 218 6.02 -24.50 -8.64
CA LEU A 218 6.56 -24.43 -9.99
C LEU A 218 8.01 -24.95 -10.04
N ALA A 219 8.87 -24.60 -9.08
CA ALA A 219 10.26 -25.08 -9.08
C ALA A 219 10.37 -26.61 -8.99
N LEU A 220 9.43 -27.25 -8.28
CA LEU A 220 9.37 -28.71 -8.25
C LEU A 220 8.79 -29.27 -9.55
N ILE A 221 7.76 -28.65 -10.14
CA ILE A 221 7.13 -29.14 -11.38
C ILE A 221 8.06 -28.95 -12.59
N TRP A 222 8.69 -27.78 -12.68
CA TRP A 222 9.49 -27.28 -13.81
C TRP A 222 10.91 -26.90 -13.37
N PRO A 223 11.74 -27.85 -12.90
CA PRO A 223 13.05 -27.55 -12.33
C PRO A 223 14.03 -27.08 -13.41
N SER A 224 14.81 -26.04 -13.10
CA SER A 224 15.73 -25.41 -14.07
C SER A 224 16.78 -26.38 -14.62
N SER A 225 17.18 -27.35 -13.79
CA SER A 225 18.16 -28.39 -14.13
C SER A 225 17.71 -29.42 -15.17
N ARG A 226 16.41 -29.50 -15.49
CA ARG A 226 15.86 -30.44 -16.48
C ARG A 226 15.50 -29.78 -17.82
N LEU A 227 15.64 -28.47 -17.93
CA LEU A 227 15.18 -27.74 -19.12
C LEU A 227 16.20 -27.83 -20.25
N ALA A 228 15.80 -28.45 -21.37
CA ALA A 228 16.65 -28.70 -22.52
C ALA A 228 16.52 -27.60 -23.59
N ASN A 229 17.62 -27.31 -24.30
CA ASN A 229 17.62 -26.31 -25.37
C ASN A 229 16.81 -26.76 -26.60
N LYS A 230 16.78 -28.06 -26.87
CA LYS A 230 16.08 -28.64 -28.03
C LYS A 230 14.71 -29.17 -27.57
N ILE A 231 13.66 -28.52 -28.04
CA ILE A 231 12.26 -28.94 -27.87
C ILE A 231 11.57 -28.94 -29.24
N ILE A 232 10.54 -29.76 -29.40
CA ILE A 232 9.73 -29.83 -30.62
C ILE A 232 9.04 -28.48 -30.89
N PRO A 233 8.81 -28.10 -32.17
CA PRO A 233 8.25 -26.79 -32.52
C PRO A 233 6.91 -26.47 -31.85
N GLN A 234 6.00 -27.45 -31.76
CA GLN A 234 4.70 -27.29 -31.10
C GLN A 234 4.83 -26.93 -29.61
N ALA A 235 5.70 -27.64 -28.88
CA ALA A 235 5.96 -27.35 -27.47
C ALA A 235 6.57 -25.95 -27.28
N ARG A 236 7.40 -25.50 -28.22
CA ARG A 236 7.95 -24.13 -28.21
C ARG A 236 6.85 -23.09 -28.43
N LEU A 237 5.96 -23.33 -29.39
CA LEU A 237 4.85 -22.43 -29.67
C LEU A 237 3.93 -22.31 -28.43
N ILE A 238 3.56 -23.42 -27.81
CA ILE A 238 2.76 -23.43 -26.58
C ILE A 238 3.47 -22.62 -25.48
N LEU A 239 4.77 -22.89 -25.27
CA LEU A 239 5.58 -22.17 -24.28
C LEU A 239 5.57 -20.66 -24.52
N ASP A 240 5.77 -20.22 -25.77
CA ASP A 240 5.81 -18.80 -26.14
C ASP A 240 4.40 -18.16 -26.04
N VAL A 241 3.34 -18.83 -26.49
CA VAL A 241 1.96 -18.32 -26.37
C VAL A 241 1.56 -18.16 -24.91
N VAL A 242 1.80 -19.18 -24.08
CA VAL A 242 1.52 -19.13 -22.64
C VAL A 242 2.33 -18.02 -21.96
N GLY A 243 3.62 -17.89 -22.29
CA GLY A 243 4.46 -16.81 -21.77
C GLY A 243 4.00 -15.42 -22.22
N GLY A 244 3.52 -15.28 -23.46
CA GLY A 244 3.01 -14.04 -24.01
C GLY A 244 1.71 -13.60 -23.33
N ILE A 245 0.75 -14.52 -23.19
CA ILE A 245 -0.50 -14.28 -22.46
C ILE A 245 -0.21 -13.91 -21.01
N ALA A 246 0.70 -14.64 -20.34
CA ALA A 246 1.10 -14.33 -18.98
C ALA A 246 1.70 -12.92 -18.83
N LEU A 247 2.56 -12.51 -19.76
CA LEU A 247 3.13 -11.15 -19.78
C LEU A 247 2.03 -10.09 -19.99
N ILE A 248 1.10 -10.33 -20.92
CA ILE A 248 -0.03 -9.42 -21.17
C ILE A 248 -0.89 -9.28 -19.91
N ILE A 249 -1.23 -10.37 -19.24
CA ILE A 249 -2.00 -10.32 -17.97
C ILE A 249 -1.28 -9.45 -16.94
N ILE A 250 0.02 -9.62 -16.75
CA ILE A 250 0.81 -8.82 -15.80
C ILE A 250 0.76 -7.34 -16.18
N LEU A 251 1.00 -7.00 -17.47
CA LEU A 251 1.00 -5.62 -17.94
C LEU A 251 -0.39 -4.96 -17.84
N VAL A 252 -1.46 -5.70 -18.16
CA VAL A 252 -2.84 -5.23 -18.02
C VAL A 252 -3.17 -4.98 -16.55
N MET A 253 -2.79 -5.88 -15.64
CA MET A 253 -3.01 -5.67 -14.20
C MET A 253 -2.20 -4.50 -13.65
N PHE A 254 -1.00 -4.26 -14.16
CA PHE A 254 -0.20 -3.08 -13.79
C PHE A 254 -0.87 -1.78 -14.28
N TRP A 255 -1.48 -1.81 -15.47
CA TRP A 255 -2.12 -0.64 -16.07
C TRP A 255 -3.51 -0.32 -15.51
N LYS A 256 -4.32 -1.33 -15.24
CA LYS A 256 -5.77 -1.16 -15.01
C LYS A 256 -6.21 -1.33 -13.57
N THR A 257 -5.41 -1.96 -12.72
CA THR A 257 -5.85 -2.30 -11.37
C THR A 257 -5.40 -1.28 -10.34
N ASN A 258 -6.26 -0.98 -9.38
CA ASN A 258 -6.00 -0.13 -8.23
C ASN A 258 -5.90 -0.94 -6.93
N GLN A 259 -5.14 -0.49 -5.95
CA GLN A 259 -4.99 -1.16 -4.65
C GLN A 259 -6.30 -1.30 -3.85
N TYR A 260 -7.34 -0.52 -4.16
CA TYR A 260 -8.64 -0.61 -3.49
C TYR A 260 -9.65 -1.48 -4.23
N ASP A 261 -9.26 -2.10 -5.35
CA ASP A 261 -10.15 -2.98 -6.11
C ASP A 261 -10.43 -4.29 -5.36
N PRO A 262 -11.71 -4.62 -5.05
CA PRO A 262 -12.08 -5.88 -4.40
C PRO A 262 -11.62 -7.13 -5.13
N PHE A 263 -11.55 -7.05 -6.46
CA PHE A 263 -11.08 -8.13 -7.32
C PHE A 263 -9.70 -8.66 -6.91
N LEU A 264 -8.77 -7.78 -6.51
CA LEU A 264 -7.41 -8.17 -6.15
C LEU A 264 -7.37 -9.18 -5.01
N TYR A 265 -8.12 -8.88 -3.96
CA TYR A 265 -8.09 -9.61 -2.69
C TYR A 265 -9.00 -10.84 -2.70
N ARG A 266 -9.96 -10.91 -3.63
CA ARG A 266 -10.85 -12.07 -3.83
C ARG A 266 -10.33 -13.10 -4.85
N GLY A 267 -9.11 -12.94 -5.36
CA GLY A 267 -8.48 -13.90 -6.28
C GLY A 267 -7.60 -13.28 -7.36
N GLY A 268 -7.71 -11.97 -7.62
CA GLY A 268 -6.89 -11.28 -8.61
C GLY A 268 -5.39 -11.44 -8.36
N MET A 269 -4.93 -11.39 -7.10
CA MET A 269 -3.52 -11.62 -6.78
C MET A 269 -3.07 -13.09 -7.00
N VAL A 270 -3.99 -14.06 -6.90
CA VAL A 270 -3.73 -15.47 -7.23
C VAL A 270 -3.57 -15.60 -8.75
N ILE A 271 -4.45 -14.98 -9.54
CA ILE A 271 -4.35 -14.93 -11.00
C ILE A 271 -3.00 -14.33 -11.41
N LEU A 272 -2.61 -13.21 -10.81
CA LEU A 272 -1.30 -12.61 -11.05
C LEU A 272 -0.14 -13.54 -10.67
N SER A 273 -0.26 -14.27 -9.57
CA SER A 273 0.78 -15.20 -9.11
C SER A 273 0.94 -16.38 -10.08
N ILE A 274 -0.17 -16.91 -10.60
CA ILE A 274 -0.19 -17.96 -11.62
C ILE A 274 0.39 -17.43 -12.94
N ALA A 275 -0.06 -16.26 -13.42
CA ALA A 275 0.50 -15.62 -14.60
C ALA A 275 2.01 -15.41 -14.46
N THR A 276 2.46 -14.92 -13.29
CA THR A 276 3.90 -14.79 -13.01
C THR A 276 4.61 -16.14 -13.05
N ALA A 277 4.03 -17.20 -12.45
CA ALA A 277 4.62 -18.53 -12.48
C ALA A 277 4.77 -19.06 -13.91
N LEU A 278 3.74 -18.87 -14.75
CA LEU A 278 3.78 -19.26 -16.17
C LEU A 278 4.85 -18.46 -16.94
N LEU A 279 4.97 -17.15 -16.68
CA LEU A 279 6.03 -16.34 -17.27
C LEU A 279 7.41 -16.77 -16.76
N VAL A 280 7.57 -17.10 -15.48
CA VAL A 280 8.81 -17.64 -14.93
C VAL A 280 9.16 -18.98 -15.60
N ALA A 281 8.20 -19.88 -15.81
CA ALA A 281 8.41 -21.13 -16.52
C ALA A 281 8.91 -20.92 -17.94
N ASN A 282 8.32 -19.95 -18.66
CA ASN A 282 8.76 -19.52 -19.99
C ASN A 282 10.18 -18.95 -19.95
N LEU A 283 10.44 -17.95 -19.11
CA LEU A 283 11.73 -17.23 -19.05
C LEU A 283 12.88 -18.09 -18.50
N ALA A 284 12.54 -19.10 -17.71
CA ALA A 284 13.47 -20.12 -17.26
C ALA A 284 13.91 -21.06 -18.37
N HIS A 285 13.04 -21.26 -19.36
CA HIS A 285 13.27 -22.24 -20.41
C HIS A 285 14.23 -21.69 -21.48
N PRO A 286 15.36 -22.35 -21.76
CA PRO A 286 16.28 -22.00 -22.86
C PRO A 286 15.70 -21.56 -24.20
N ALA A 287 14.65 -22.27 -24.63
CA ALA A 287 14.12 -22.18 -25.98
C ALA A 287 13.12 -21.04 -26.14
N SER A 288 12.80 -20.32 -25.05
CA SER A 288 11.87 -19.20 -25.06
C SER A 288 12.40 -18.06 -25.93
N ARG A 289 11.56 -17.62 -26.87
CA ARG A 289 11.82 -16.43 -27.69
C ARG A 289 11.54 -15.15 -26.92
N ILE A 290 10.55 -15.17 -26.03
CA ILE A 290 10.25 -14.06 -25.13
C ILE A 290 11.47 -13.74 -24.25
N ALA A 291 12.15 -14.78 -23.77
CA ALA A 291 13.40 -14.62 -23.01
C ALA A 291 14.54 -14.02 -23.83
N GLN A 292 14.48 -14.08 -25.17
CA GLN A 292 15.44 -13.41 -26.06
C GLN A 292 15.06 -11.95 -26.29
N PHE A 293 13.77 -11.67 -26.50
CA PHE A 293 13.25 -10.30 -26.64
C PHE A 293 13.47 -9.47 -25.37
N LEU A 294 13.19 -10.06 -24.19
CA LEU A 294 13.40 -9.42 -22.90
C LEU A 294 14.89 -9.33 -22.49
N ARG A 295 15.86 -9.65 -23.36
CA ARG A 295 17.30 -9.38 -23.09
C ARG A 295 17.67 -7.90 -23.15
N PHE A 296 16.69 -7.02 -23.25
CA PHE A 296 16.86 -5.58 -23.21
C PHE A 296 17.78 -5.17 -22.04
N ARG A 297 18.93 -4.57 -22.40
CA ARG A 297 20.05 -4.34 -21.48
C ARG A 297 19.64 -3.49 -20.25
N PRO A 298 18.82 -2.42 -20.38
CA PRO A 298 18.38 -1.64 -19.22
C PRO A 298 17.54 -2.44 -18.22
N LEU A 299 16.54 -3.21 -18.67
CA LEU A 299 15.71 -4.03 -17.78
C LEU A 299 16.55 -5.08 -17.04
N ARG A 300 17.47 -5.74 -17.75
CA ARG A 300 18.40 -6.69 -17.11
C ARG A 300 19.30 -5.99 -16.09
N TRP A 301 19.81 -4.80 -16.42
CA TRP A 301 20.68 -4.03 -15.52
C TRP A 301 19.97 -3.66 -14.23
N MET A 302 18.71 -3.22 -14.33
CA MET A 302 17.85 -2.95 -13.17
C MET A 302 17.56 -4.23 -12.41
N GLY A 303 17.20 -5.30 -13.11
CA GLY A 303 16.89 -6.60 -12.52
C GLY A 303 17.99 -7.18 -11.64
N VAL A 304 19.23 -7.11 -12.12
CA VAL A 304 20.43 -7.51 -11.37
C VAL A 304 20.59 -6.73 -10.06
N ARG A 305 20.14 -5.46 -10.04
CA ARG A 305 20.24 -4.52 -8.91
C ARG A 305 18.92 -4.29 -8.20
N SER A 306 17.90 -5.08 -8.54
CA SER A 306 16.52 -4.89 -8.06
C SER A 306 16.45 -4.80 -6.54
N TYR A 307 17.27 -5.55 -5.82
CA TYR A 307 17.37 -5.48 -4.37
C TYR A 307 17.82 -4.09 -3.87
N GLY A 308 18.98 -3.59 -4.31
CA GLY A 308 19.46 -2.26 -3.93
C GLY A 308 18.51 -1.15 -4.39
N ILE A 309 17.95 -1.27 -5.60
CA ILE A 309 16.94 -0.32 -6.09
C ILE A 309 15.70 -0.34 -5.17
N TYR A 310 15.23 -1.52 -4.77
CA TYR A 310 14.10 -1.66 -3.84
C TYR A 310 14.41 -1.12 -2.45
N LEU A 311 15.64 -1.26 -1.94
CA LEU A 311 15.99 -0.66 -0.65
C LEU A 311 15.96 0.87 -0.68
N TRP A 312 16.47 1.47 -1.77
CA TRP A 312 16.65 2.92 -1.84
C TRP A 312 15.43 3.66 -2.38
N HIS A 313 14.56 3.01 -3.17
CA HIS A 313 13.44 3.70 -3.82
C HIS A 313 12.52 4.42 -2.84
N TYR A 314 12.07 3.72 -1.80
CA TYR A 314 11.02 4.23 -0.95
C TYR A 314 11.52 5.35 -0.01
N PRO A 315 12.64 5.21 0.72
CA PRO A 315 13.14 6.31 1.55
C PRO A 315 13.42 7.57 0.72
N ILE A 316 14.03 7.43 -0.45
CA ILE A 316 14.29 8.56 -1.35
C ILE A 316 12.99 9.24 -1.74
N ILE A 317 11.98 8.50 -2.20
CA ILE A 317 10.69 9.06 -2.60
C ILE A 317 10.02 9.75 -1.40
N THR A 318 9.93 9.08 -0.24
CA THR A 318 9.23 9.64 0.93
C THR A 318 9.91 10.86 1.52
N LEU A 319 11.24 10.88 1.60
CA LEU A 319 12.00 11.97 2.24
C LEU A 319 12.16 13.19 1.34
N THR A 320 11.97 13.05 0.02
CA THR A 320 12.09 14.14 -0.96
C THR A 320 10.75 14.63 -1.49
N THR A 321 9.63 14.00 -1.11
CA THR A 321 8.29 14.43 -1.51
C THR A 321 7.77 15.44 -0.47
N PRO A 322 7.51 16.71 -0.85
CA PRO A 322 6.94 17.69 0.08
C PRO A 322 5.57 17.23 0.58
N LYS A 323 5.28 17.49 1.86
CA LYS A 323 4.00 17.09 2.49
C LYS A 323 2.78 17.64 1.73
N VAL A 324 2.88 18.86 1.22
CA VAL A 324 1.83 19.56 0.46
C VAL A 324 1.53 18.91 -0.90
N ASN A 325 2.48 18.16 -1.45
CA ASN A 325 2.34 17.49 -2.75
C ASN A 325 2.20 15.96 -2.61
N ALA A 326 1.89 15.46 -1.40
CA ALA A 326 1.71 14.05 -1.16
C ALA A 326 0.51 13.50 -1.97
N GLY A 327 0.80 12.66 -2.95
CA GLY A 327 -0.21 12.08 -3.87
C GLY A 327 -0.22 12.70 -5.26
N GLU A 328 0.45 13.85 -5.48
CA GLU A 328 0.54 14.47 -6.82
C GLU A 328 1.74 13.94 -7.62
N PHE A 329 1.58 13.88 -8.94
CA PHE A 329 2.68 13.63 -9.86
C PHE A 329 3.40 14.94 -10.23
N SER A 330 4.73 14.94 -10.18
CA SER A 330 5.56 16.01 -10.73
C SER A 330 6.68 15.39 -11.54
N LEU A 331 6.76 15.73 -12.83
CA LEU A 331 7.73 15.15 -13.75
C LEU A 331 9.18 15.44 -13.31
N THR A 332 9.48 16.69 -12.93
CA THR A 332 10.81 17.09 -12.47
C THR A 332 11.22 16.31 -11.22
N ARG A 333 10.32 16.21 -10.22
CA ARG A 333 10.57 15.44 -9.00
C ARG A 333 10.77 13.96 -9.31
N ALA A 334 9.92 13.38 -10.15
CA ALA A 334 10.00 11.99 -10.57
C ALA A 334 11.36 11.66 -11.23
N ILE A 335 11.84 12.51 -12.13
CA ILE A 335 13.15 12.32 -12.80
C ILE A 335 14.28 12.38 -11.77
N LEU A 336 14.28 13.39 -10.89
CA LEU A 336 15.32 13.54 -9.85
C LEU A 336 15.32 12.37 -8.87
N GLN A 337 14.15 11.94 -8.40
CA GLN A 337 13.99 10.77 -7.54
C GLN A 337 14.50 9.51 -8.24
N PHE A 338 14.08 9.25 -9.48
CA PHE A 338 14.52 8.09 -10.25
C PHE A 338 16.06 8.07 -10.39
N LEU A 339 16.67 9.18 -10.79
CA LEU A 339 18.13 9.28 -10.91
C LEU A 339 18.82 9.02 -9.58
N LEU A 340 18.35 9.62 -8.48
CA LEU A 340 18.93 9.43 -7.16
C LEU A 340 18.84 7.97 -6.70
N ILE A 341 17.72 7.29 -6.99
CA ILE A 341 17.53 5.86 -6.69
C ILE A 341 18.56 5.01 -7.46
N ILE A 342 18.69 5.25 -8.76
CA ILE A 342 19.63 4.51 -9.62
C ILE A 342 21.07 4.73 -9.16
N VAL A 343 21.45 5.97 -8.83
CA VAL A 343 22.80 6.31 -8.35
C VAL A 343 23.06 5.68 -6.98
N ALA A 344 22.17 5.84 -6.01
CA ALA A 344 22.31 5.26 -4.66
C ALA A 344 22.41 3.73 -4.71
N ALA A 345 21.54 3.07 -5.48
CA ALA A 345 21.57 1.63 -5.68
C ALA A 345 22.87 1.18 -6.38
N GLN A 346 23.36 1.92 -7.38
CA GLN A 346 24.60 1.59 -8.07
C GLN A 346 25.84 1.75 -7.17
N ILE A 347 25.88 2.79 -6.34
CA ILE A 347 26.95 3.00 -5.35
C ILE A 347 26.91 1.87 -4.32
N SER A 348 25.75 1.62 -3.72
CA SER A 348 25.57 0.55 -2.72
C SER A 348 25.96 -0.82 -3.29
N TRP A 349 25.51 -1.14 -4.51
CA TRP A 349 25.85 -2.38 -5.18
C TRP A 349 27.35 -2.55 -5.43
N LYS A 350 28.02 -1.50 -5.94
CA LYS A 350 29.44 -1.56 -6.33
C LYS A 350 30.36 -1.69 -5.12
N PHE A 351 30.09 -0.94 -4.05
CA PHE A 351 31.02 -0.79 -2.93
C PHE A 351 30.68 -1.64 -1.71
N ILE A 352 29.42 -2.07 -1.55
CA ILE A 352 28.96 -2.81 -0.36
C ILE A 352 28.49 -4.20 -0.76
N GLU A 353 27.43 -4.31 -1.57
CA GLU A 353 26.79 -5.59 -1.83
C GLU A 353 27.69 -6.56 -2.61
N ASN A 354 28.24 -6.13 -3.75
CA ASN A 354 29.00 -7.02 -4.63
C ASN A 354 30.32 -7.51 -4.00
N PRO A 355 31.15 -6.66 -3.35
CA PRO A 355 32.37 -7.13 -2.69
C PRO A 355 32.09 -8.14 -1.57
N ILE A 356 31.11 -7.88 -0.71
CA ILE A 356 30.77 -8.77 0.40
C ILE A 356 30.20 -10.09 -0.12
N ARG A 357 29.35 -10.03 -1.16
CA ARG A 357 28.82 -11.21 -1.86
C ARG A 357 29.92 -12.09 -2.45
N GLN A 358 30.96 -11.47 -3.02
CA GLN A 358 32.13 -12.17 -3.59
C GLN A 358 33.13 -12.67 -2.54
N GLY A 359 32.89 -12.39 -1.25
CA GLY A 359 33.68 -12.94 -0.16
C GLY A 359 34.78 -12.03 0.37
N ALA A 360 34.73 -10.72 0.10
CA ALA A 360 35.70 -9.75 0.63
C ALA A 360 35.92 -9.89 2.14
N LEU A 361 34.88 -10.22 2.92
CA LEU A 361 34.96 -10.44 4.37
C LEU A 361 35.88 -11.60 4.79
N LYS A 362 36.10 -12.60 3.92
CA LYS A 362 37.03 -13.71 4.21
C LYS A 362 38.49 -13.28 4.14
N ASN A 363 38.80 -12.29 3.30
CA ASN A 363 40.15 -11.79 3.08
C ASN A 363 40.57 -10.71 4.11
N ILE A 364 39.63 -10.22 4.94
CA ILE A 364 39.91 -9.25 6.00
C ILE A 364 40.72 -9.88 7.14
N ARG A 365 40.49 -11.17 7.44
CA ARG A 365 41.22 -11.90 8.50
C ARG A 365 42.71 -12.13 8.18
N SER A 366 43.16 -11.98 6.94
CA SER A 366 44.54 -12.25 6.54
C SER A 366 45.37 -11.00 6.27
N ARG A 367 44.84 -9.79 6.54
CA ARG A 367 45.49 -8.54 6.14
C ARG A 367 45.52 -7.57 7.32
N ASN A 368 46.73 -7.19 7.76
CA ASN A 368 46.94 -6.20 8.81
C ASN A 368 46.45 -4.81 8.34
N TRP A 369 45.16 -4.53 8.57
CA TRP A 369 44.54 -3.24 8.29
C TRP A 369 44.80 -2.29 9.46
N GLY A 370 46.02 -1.75 9.55
CA GLY A 370 46.26 -0.59 10.39
C GLY A 370 45.60 0.64 9.75
N ILE A 371 44.83 1.43 10.52
CA ILE A 371 44.25 2.72 10.06
C ILE A 371 45.34 3.63 9.47
N LYS A 372 46.58 3.50 9.95
CA LYS A 372 47.77 4.21 9.44
C LYS A 372 48.04 3.94 7.96
N ASN A 373 47.74 2.73 7.47
CA ASN A 373 48.02 2.25 6.11
C ASN A 373 46.88 2.53 5.11
N LEU A 374 45.77 3.15 5.56
CA LEU A 374 44.72 3.60 4.65
C LEU A 374 45.13 4.89 3.94
N ALA A 375 44.86 4.97 2.63
CA ALA A 375 44.90 6.22 1.89
C ALA A 375 43.96 7.27 2.54
N LEU A 376 44.24 8.55 2.31
CA LEU A 376 43.45 9.66 2.87
C LEU A 376 41.94 9.52 2.56
N SER A 377 41.60 9.09 1.35
CA SER A 377 40.22 8.81 0.94
C SER A 377 39.54 7.71 1.76
N GLY A 378 40.29 6.67 2.15
CA GLY A 378 39.80 5.61 3.03
C GLY A 378 39.60 6.09 4.47
N LYS A 379 40.51 6.93 4.98
CA LYS A 379 40.38 7.56 6.30
C LYS A 379 39.16 8.48 6.35
N LEU A 380 38.97 9.31 5.32
CA LEU A 380 37.83 10.22 5.21
C LEU A 380 36.51 9.45 5.12
N ALA A 381 36.45 8.38 4.33
CA ALA A 381 35.27 7.52 4.26
C ALA A 381 34.94 6.87 5.61
N LEU A 382 35.95 6.46 6.39
CA LEU A 382 35.77 5.89 7.72
C LEU A 382 35.25 6.94 8.72
N VAL A 383 35.77 8.16 8.68
CA VAL A 383 35.28 9.28 9.49
C VAL A 383 33.84 9.61 9.15
N CYS A 384 33.49 9.72 7.86
CA CYS A 384 32.10 9.93 7.42
C CYS A 384 31.18 8.80 7.88
N ALA A 385 31.60 7.54 7.75
CA ALA A 385 30.83 6.39 8.20
C ALA A 385 30.61 6.40 9.72
N LEU A 386 31.65 6.73 10.50
CA LEU A 386 31.55 6.88 11.95
C LEU A 386 30.60 8.01 12.32
N PHE A 387 30.73 9.18 11.69
CA PHE A 387 29.86 10.32 11.93
C PHE A 387 28.39 10.00 11.63
N VAL A 388 28.09 9.43 10.47
CA VAL A 388 26.72 9.02 10.11
C VAL A 388 26.19 7.99 11.12
N SER A 389 27.02 7.03 11.52
CA SER A 389 26.62 6.00 12.49
C SER A 389 26.35 6.59 13.88
N THR A 390 27.19 7.50 14.36
CA THR A 390 26.99 8.16 15.66
C THR A 390 25.77 9.06 15.64
N THR A 391 25.51 9.78 14.55
CA THR A 391 24.27 10.57 14.37
C THR A 391 23.02 9.69 14.38
N ALA A 392 23.06 8.53 13.71
CA ALA A 392 21.94 7.58 13.72
C ALA A 392 21.68 7.04 15.14
N VAL A 393 22.73 6.60 15.85
CA VAL A 393 22.63 6.09 17.23
C VAL A 393 22.15 7.17 18.19
N PHE A 394 22.66 8.40 18.05
CA PHE A 394 22.23 9.55 18.85
C PHE A 394 20.72 9.78 18.70
N GLY A 395 20.21 9.83 17.47
CA GLY A 395 18.78 10.01 17.20
C GLY A 395 17.88 8.92 17.80
N LEU A 396 18.30 7.65 17.75
CA LEU A 396 17.56 6.58 18.43
C LEU A 396 17.60 6.71 19.95
N SER A 397 18.73 7.15 20.52
CA SER A 397 18.88 7.31 21.97
C SER A 397 18.03 8.46 22.51
N THR A 398 17.92 9.56 21.78
CA THR A 398 17.09 10.71 22.16
C THR A 398 15.60 10.39 22.01
N ALA A 399 15.22 9.59 21.02
CA ALA A 399 13.87 9.04 20.90
C ALA A 399 13.45 8.21 22.12
N SER A 400 14.40 7.54 22.81
CA SER A 400 14.10 6.79 24.04
C SER A 400 13.86 7.67 25.27
N LYS A 401 14.30 8.94 25.25
CA LYS A 401 14.11 9.90 26.36
C LYS A 401 12.86 10.76 26.17
N ALA A 402 12.37 10.89 24.93
CA ALA A 402 11.05 11.44 24.65
C ALA A 402 9.96 10.42 25.03
N LYS A 403 9.72 10.24 26.34
CA LYS A 403 8.45 9.69 26.81
C LYS A 403 7.34 10.69 26.48
N ASP A 404 6.20 10.14 26.08
CA ASP A 404 4.91 10.78 25.84
C ASP A 404 4.83 11.74 24.64
N ASN A 405 4.45 11.16 23.51
CA ASN A 405 3.91 11.93 22.39
C ASN A 405 2.40 12.13 22.64
N PRO A 406 1.86 13.37 22.67
CA PRO A 406 0.44 13.68 22.91
C PRO A 406 -0.54 13.09 21.88
N GLN A 407 -0.02 12.43 20.85
CA GLN A 407 -0.81 11.87 19.76
C GLN A 407 -1.35 10.48 20.09
N LYS A 408 -0.75 9.78 21.07
CA LYS A 408 -1.36 8.57 21.65
C LYS A 408 -2.62 8.95 22.44
N ASP A 409 -2.55 10.05 23.19
CA ASP A 409 -3.70 10.63 23.89
C ASP A 409 -4.79 11.11 22.92
N LYS A 410 -4.46 11.62 21.72
CA LYS A 410 -5.50 12.01 20.75
C LYS A 410 -6.25 10.83 20.10
N VAL A 411 -5.61 9.67 19.92
CA VAL A 411 -6.27 8.48 19.34
C VAL A 411 -7.00 7.68 20.41
N GLU A 412 -6.46 7.62 21.63
CA GLU A 412 -7.15 7.03 22.79
C GLU A 412 -8.27 7.93 23.32
N ALA A 413 -8.13 9.27 23.36
CA ALA A 413 -9.21 10.17 23.76
C ALA A 413 -10.41 10.12 22.80
N VAL A 414 -10.18 10.02 21.49
CA VAL A 414 -11.25 9.90 20.48
C VAL A 414 -11.99 8.54 20.57
N GLN A 415 -11.33 7.49 21.09
CA GLN A 415 -11.98 6.19 21.33
C GLN A 415 -12.61 6.07 22.72
N THR A 416 -12.14 6.84 23.69
CA THR A 416 -12.65 6.80 25.08
C THR A 416 -13.88 7.68 25.25
N GLU A 417 -13.98 8.81 24.54
CA GLU A 417 -15.21 9.63 24.48
C GLU A 417 -16.41 8.91 23.83
N GLN A 418 -16.19 7.82 23.09
CA GLN A 418 -17.27 7.02 22.50
C GLN A 418 -17.86 5.94 23.44
N LYS A 419 -17.30 5.76 24.65
CA LYS A 419 -17.76 4.73 25.60
C LYS A 419 -18.52 5.25 26.82
N GLU A 420 -18.55 6.55 27.07
CA GLU A 420 -19.34 7.10 28.17
C GLU A 420 -20.67 7.68 27.65
N LYS A 421 -21.76 6.96 27.95
CA LYS A 421 -23.11 7.52 27.90
C LYS A 421 -23.18 8.72 28.86
N PRO A 422 -23.77 9.87 28.49
CA PRO A 422 -24.07 10.89 29.48
C PRO A 422 -25.12 10.34 30.45
N LYS A 423 -24.75 10.22 31.73
CA LYS A 423 -25.70 10.04 32.84
C LYS A 423 -26.54 11.32 32.94
N HIS A 424 -27.86 11.15 32.99
CA HIS A 424 -28.81 12.20 33.37
C HIS A 424 -28.41 12.87 34.69
N PRO A 425 -28.54 14.20 34.80
CA PRO A 425 -28.80 14.82 36.08
C PRO A 425 -30.30 14.77 36.38
N VAL A 426 -30.60 14.14 37.50
CA VAL A 426 -31.90 14.06 38.15
C VAL A 426 -32.38 15.46 38.55
N ALA A 427 -33.69 15.64 38.44
CA ALA A 427 -34.45 16.82 38.83
C ALA A 427 -34.16 17.30 40.25
N VAL A 428 -34.02 18.62 40.42
CA VAL A 428 -34.32 19.31 41.68
C VAL A 428 -35.61 20.09 41.48
N ARG A 429 -36.54 19.84 42.40
CA ARG A 429 -37.91 20.33 42.44
C ARG A 429 -37.96 21.40 43.52
N GLU A 430 -38.15 22.66 43.14
CA GLU A 430 -38.69 23.70 44.04
C GLU A 430 -39.74 24.53 43.27
N LYS A 431 -40.86 24.78 43.96
CA LYS A 431 -42.06 25.59 43.62
C LYS A 431 -42.23 26.57 44.81
N PRO A 432 -43.13 27.57 44.76
CA PRO A 432 -43.53 28.47 43.67
C PRO A 432 -43.58 29.96 44.14
N ALA A 433 -43.81 30.91 43.24
CA ALA A 433 -44.42 32.20 43.59
C ALA A 433 -45.31 32.70 42.44
N ASP A 434 -46.56 33.02 42.81
CA ASP A 434 -47.69 33.64 42.09
C ASP A 434 -47.30 34.99 41.45
N GLU A 435 -47.94 35.63 40.46
CA GLU A 435 -49.20 35.61 39.66
C GLU A 435 -49.02 36.76 38.60
N PRO A 436 -49.98 37.18 37.72
CA PRO A 436 -51.18 36.58 37.12
C PRO A 436 -51.19 36.72 35.54
N PRO A 437 -52.25 36.30 34.81
CA PRO A 437 -52.15 35.84 33.42
C PRO A 437 -52.57 36.87 32.35
N GLN A 438 -51.93 36.84 31.17
CA GLN A 438 -52.48 37.45 29.95
C GLN A 438 -52.60 36.46 28.80
N LYS A 439 -53.86 36.05 28.62
CA LYS A 439 -54.63 35.76 27.40
C LYS A 439 -53.93 35.13 26.19
N LYS A 440 -54.42 33.92 25.90
CA LYS A 440 -54.44 33.27 24.59
C LYS A 440 -55.07 34.19 23.55
N GLU A 441 -54.38 34.40 22.43
CA GLU A 441 -55.02 34.63 21.14
C GLU A 441 -54.62 33.51 20.19
N GLN A 442 -55.62 32.70 19.84
CA GLN A 442 -55.62 31.85 18.67
C GLN A 442 -55.73 32.76 17.45
N GLN A 443 -54.74 32.70 16.55
CA GLN A 443 -54.95 33.04 15.16
C GLN A 443 -54.61 31.83 14.31
N GLU A 444 -55.67 31.17 13.88
CA GLU A 444 -55.66 30.14 12.85
C GLU A 444 -55.79 30.81 11.47
N ALA A 445 -55.10 30.22 10.51
CA ALA A 445 -55.26 30.34 9.06
C ALA A 445 -54.80 31.64 8.35
N ALA A 446 -53.56 31.58 7.84
CA ALA A 446 -53.29 31.99 6.47
C ALA A 446 -52.52 30.87 5.76
N ALA A 447 -53.21 30.13 4.89
CA ALA A 447 -52.61 29.12 4.04
C ALA A 447 -51.55 29.75 3.12
N LYS A 448 -50.30 29.31 3.25
CA LYS A 448 -49.26 29.48 2.22
C LYS A 448 -48.99 28.11 1.57
N PRO A 449 -49.12 27.96 0.24
CA PRO A 449 -48.79 26.73 -0.45
C PRO A 449 -47.30 26.72 -0.81
N LYS A 450 -46.63 25.63 -0.44
CA LYS A 450 -45.50 24.91 -1.08
C LYS A 450 -44.73 24.21 0.04
N ASP A 451 -44.74 22.89 -0.01
CA ASP A 451 -43.98 22.00 0.88
C ASP A 451 -42.57 22.59 1.12
N PRO A 452 -42.19 22.97 2.35
CA PRO A 452 -40.90 23.61 2.56
C PRO A 452 -39.83 22.61 2.18
N GLN A 453 -39.00 22.97 1.21
CA GLN A 453 -37.84 22.17 0.80
C GLN A 453 -37.01 21.86 2.06
N THR A 454 -37.07 20.61 2.52
CA THR A 454 -36.36 20.15 3.72
C THR A 454 -35.07 19.50 3.26
N VAL A 455 -33.95 20.14 3.58
CA VAL A 455 -32.63 19.67 3.13
C VAL A 455 -31.93 18.98 4.28
N THR A 456 -31.39 17.79 4.02
CA THR A 456 -30.50 17.06 4.94
C THR A 456 -29.17 16.82 4.24
N ALA A 457 -28.07 17.23 4.85
CA ALA A 457 -26.73 16.95 4.39
C ALA A 457 -26.07 15.91 5.28
N VAL A 458 -25.57 14.85 4.65
CA VAL A 458 -24.83 13.77 5.29
C VAL A 458 -23.45 13.72 4.67
N GLY A 459 -22.42 13.83 5.48
CA GLY A 459 -21.08 13.85 4.93
C GLY A 459 -19.96 13.57 5.90
N ASP A 460 -18.75 13.75 5.39
CA ASP A 460 -17.50 13.58 6.12
C ASP A 460 -16.89 14.93 6.53
N SER A 461 -15.56 15.01 6.71
CA SER A 461 -14.88 16.25 7.12
C SER A 461 -15.14 17.42 6.18
N ILE A 462 -15.28 17.20 4.87
CA ILE A 462 -15.53 18.29 3.92
C ILE A 462 -16.92 18.89 4.14
N MET A 463 -17.91 18.07 4.51
CA MET A 463 -19.24 18.58 4.84
C MET A 463 -19.21 19.46 6.09
N ILE A 464 -18.27 19.24 7.01
CA ILE A 464 -18.05 20.11 8.17
C ILE A 464 -17.50 21.47 7.71
N ASP A 465 -16.49 21.50 6.85
CA ASP A 465 -15.90 22.74 6.31
C ASP A 465 -16.95 23.61 5.60
N VAL A 466 -17.86 22.97 4.86
CA VAL A 466 -18.87 23.64 4.02
C VAL A 466 -20.15 23.98 4.81
N ALA A 467 -20.38 23.34 5.96
CA ALA A 467 -21.61 23.48 6.75
C ALA A 467 -22.06 24.95 7.02
N PRO A 468 -21.17 25.89 7.39
CA PRO A 468 -21.57 27.29 7.60
C PRO A 468 -22.14 27.95 6.34
N TYR A 469 -21.61 27.60 5.17
CA TYR A 469 -21.96 28.21 3.89
C TYR A 469 -23.23 27.57 3.29
N LEU A 470 -23.46 26.28 3.52
CA LEU A 470 -24.74 25.64 3.19
C LEU A 470 -25.89 26.22 4.00
N LYS A 471 -25.68 26.57 5.27
CA LYS A 471 -26.70 27.23 6.11
C LYS A 471 -27.10 28.61 5.57
N ASN A 472 -26.21 29.31 4.87
CA ASN A 472 -26.57 30.59 4.22
C ASN A 472 -27.58 30.39 3.08
N SER A 473 -27.48 29.27 2.35
CA SER A 473 -28.40 28.95 1.25
C SER A 473 -29.67 28.23 1.74
N PHE A 474 -29.54 27.44 2.80
CA PHE A 474 -30.62 26.64 3.37
C PHE A 474 -30.63 26.81 4.91
N PRO A 475 -31.29 27.86 5.44
CA PRO A 475 -31.25 28.18 6.88
C PRO A 475 -31.70 27.04 7.79
N ASN A 476 -32.64 26.21 7.31
CA ASN A 476 -33.20 25.07 8.04
C ASN A 476 -32.55 23.73 7.69
N ILE A 477 -31.38 23.73 7.05
CA ILE A 477 -30.66 22.49 6.69
C ILE A 477 -30.26 21.71 7.93
N ARG A 478 -30.55 20.41 7.92
CA ARG A 478 -30.02 19.47 8.91
C ARG A 478 -28.69 18.93 8.41
N ILE A 479 -27.64 19.03 9.23
CA ILE A 479 -26.30 18.57 8.86
C ILE A 479 -25.88 17.48 9.82
N ASP A 480 -25.72 16.26 9.31
CA ASP A 480 -25.06 15.16 9.99
C ASP A 480 -23.71 14.93 9.31
N ALA A 481 -22.62 15.46 9.90
CA ALA A 481 -21.27 15.31 9.37
C ALA A 481 -20.30 14.89 10.49
N LYS A 482 -19.35 13.99 10.18
CA LYS A 482 -18.34 13.52 11.15
C LYS A 482 -16.96 13.41 10.49
N ILE A 483 -15.93 13.84 11.22
CA ILE A 483 -14.53 13.68 10.81
C ILE A 483 -14.24 12.18 10.61
N GLY A 484 -13.62 11.84 9.48
CA GLY A 484 -13.26 10.45 9.17
C GLY A 484 -14.43 9.53 8.80
N ARG A 485 -15.66 10.06 8.60
CA ARG A 485 -16.82 9.22 8.30
C ARG A 485 -16.65 8.48 6.98
N GLN A 486 -16.77 7.16 7.03
CA GLN A 486 -16.88 6.28 5.88
C GLN A 486 -18.34 6.10 5.46
N LEU A 487 -18.59 5.76 4.18
CA LEU A 487 -19.95 5.53 3.68
C LEU A 487 -20.67 4.41 4.45
N SER A 488 -19.96 3.35 4.82
CA SER A 488 -20.52 2.25 5.63
C SER A 488 -21.07 2.70 6.98
N LYS A 489 -20.50 3.77 7.57
CA LYS A 489 -20.97 4.37 8.83
C LYS A 489 -22.10 5.36 8.63
N ALA A 490 -22.30 5.87 7.40
CA ALA A 490 -23.41 6.75 7.08
C ALA A 490 -24.74 5.99 6.95
N ILE A 491 -24.73 4.73 6.49
CA ILE A 491 -25.95 3.92 6.32
C ILE A 491 -26.79 3.87 7.61
N PRO A 492 -26.28 3.41 8.77
CA PRO A 492 -27.08 3.39 10.01
C PRO A 492 -27.45 4.79 10.51
N ALA A 493 -26.64 5.81 10.23
CA ALA A 493 -26.96 7.19 10.62
C ALA A 493 -28.14 7.75 9.82
N VAL A 494 -28.20 7.48 8.51
CA VAL A 494 -29.31 7.89 7.65
C VAL A 494 -30.58 7.10 7.97
N GLU A 495 -30.45 5.82 8.31
CA GLU A 495 -31.57 5.00 8.77
C GLU A 495 -32.17 5.58 10.06
N GLN A 496 -31.33 5.96 11.03
CA GLN A 496 -31.78 6.64 12.24
C GLN A 496 -32.49 7.97 11.92
N LEU A 497 -31.90 8.82 11.08
CA LEU A 497 -32.53 10.10 10.68
C LEU A 497 -33.89 9.88 10.01
N LYS A 498 -34.02 8.83 9.20
CA LYS A 498 -35.28 8.46 8.55
C LYS A 498 -36.34 8.02 9.57
N ASN A 499 -35.96 7.15 10.50
CA ASN A 499 -36.85 6.62 11.52
C ASN A 499 -37.34 7.70 12.50
N GLU A 500 -36.53 8.71 12.76
CA GLU A 500 -36.88 9.86 13.61
C GLU A 500 -37.70 10.94 12.87
N GLY A 501 -38.03 10.74 11.58
CA GLY A 501 -38.70 11.76 10.76
C GLY A 501 -37.84 12.99 10.45
N ASN A 502 -36.53 12.88 10.65
CA ASN A 502 -35.56 13.96 10.51
C ASN A 502 -34.89 14.01 9.12
N LEU A 503 -35.19 13.05 8.22
CA LEU A 503 -34.63 12.98 6.87
C LEU A 503 -35.48 13.75 5.86
N GLY A 504 -34.98 14.90 5.41
CA GLY A 504 -35.66 15.83 4.50
C GLY A 504 -35.93 15.27 3.09
N ASN A 505 -36.70 16.01 2.28
CA ASN A 505 -37.05 15.63 0.90
C ASN A 505 -35.91 15.81 -0.11
N HIS A 506 -34.86 16.56 0.24
CA HIS A 506 -33.59 16.64 -0.49
C HIS A 506 -32.43 16.16 0.40
N VAL A 507 -31.70 15.15 -0.05
CA VAL A 507 -30.60 14.55 0.72
C VAL A 507 -29.28 14.74 -0.02
N ILE A 508 -28.39 15.54 0.56
CA ILE A 508 -27.04 15.79 0.04
C ILE A 508 -26.09 14.77 0.66
N ILE A 509 -25.32 14.06 -0.17
CA ILE A 509 -24.31 13.09 0.25
C ILE A 509 -22.93 13.57 -0.20
N GLY A 510 -22.12 14.01 0.76
CA GLY A 510 -20.71 14.36 0.59
C GLY A 510 -19.81 13.36 1.31
N LEU A 511 -19.65 12.16 0.74
CA LEU A 511 -18.87 11.05 1.32
C LEU A 511 -17.90 10.49 0.28
N GLY A 512 -16.71 10.11 0.74
CA GLY A 512 -15.69 9.43 -0.08
C GLY A 512 -14.29 10.07 0.02
N THR A 513 -14.20 11.27 0.62
CA THR A 513 -12.92 11.94 0.88
C THR A 513 -12.06 11.09 1.81
N ASN A 514 -12.69 10.50 2.82
CA ASN A 514 -12.01 9.77 3.88
C ASN A 514 -11.76 8.28 3.55
N GLY A 515 -12.29 7.75 2.45
CA GLY A 515 -12.03 6.38 2.04
C GLY A 515 -12.93 5.89 0.92
N ALA A 516 -12.49 4.80 0.28
CA ALA A 516 -13.22 4.14 -0.78
C ALA A 516 -14.51 3.47 -0.25
N PHE A 517 -15.50 3.31 -1.12
CA PHE A 517 -16.67 2.48 -0.85
C PHE A 517 -17.06 1.67 -2.08
N THR A 518 -17.81 0.60 -1.84
CA THR A 518 -18.32 -0.27 -2.89
C THR A 518 -19.62 0.28 -3.48
N LYS A 519 -19.94 -0.15 -4.71
CA LYS A 519 -21.24 0.13 -5.35
C LYS A 519 -22.40 -0.34 -4.49
N ASP A 520 -22.31 -1.54 -3.90
CA ASP A 520 -23.38 -2.11 -3.08
C ASP A 520 -23.64 -1.30 -1.81
N GLN A 521 -22.60 -0.77 -1.18
CA GLN A 521 -22.75 0.13 -0.04
C GLN A 521 -23.46 1.44 -0.45
N LEU A 522 -23.08 2.04 -1.57
CA LEU A 522 -23.75 3.25 -2.09
C LEU A 522 -25.21 2.98 -2.46
N VAL A 523 -25.50 1.86 -3.13
CA VAL A 523 -26.87 1.44 -3.45
C VAL A 523 -27.67 1.15 -2.18
N SER A 524 -27.06 0.56 -1.15
CA SER A 524 -27.72 0.32 0.14
C SER A 524 -28.09 1.63 0.82
N LEU A 525 -27.18 2.62 0.80
CA LEU A 525 -27.47 3.97 1.30
C LEU A 525 -28.64 4.62 0.56
N ILE A 526 -28.66 4.55 -0.77
CA ILE A 526 -29.76 5.08 -1.60
C ILE A 526 -31.09 4.39 -1.27
N LYS A 527 -31.09 3.07 -1.09
CA LYS A 527 -32.28 2.32 -0.66
C LYS A 527 -32.80 2.76 0.70
N VAL A 528 -31.90 3.02 1.66
CA VAL A 528 -32.27 3.56 2.97
C VAL A 528 -32.89 4.95 2.82
N ILE A 529 -32.30 5.83 2.00
CA ILE A 529 -32.84 7.17 1.74
C ILE A 529 -34.24 7.10 1.11
N GLY A 530 -34.45 6.19 0.16
CA GLY A 530 -35.73 6.02 -0.54
C GLY A 530 -35.81 6.82 -1.85
N ASN A 531 -36.62 6.31 -2.79
CA ASN A 531 -36.76 6.86 -4.13
C ASN A 531 -37.69 8.10 -4.20
N GLU A 532 -38.44 8.36 -3.12
CA GLU A 532 -39.32 9.50 -2.96
C GLU A 532 -38.58 10.82 -2.71
N ARG A 533 -37.29 10.75 -2.33
CA ARG A 533 -36.45 11.91 -2.06
C ARG A 533 -35.55 12.22 -3.27
N LYS A 534 -35.26 13.49 -3.48
CA LYS A 534 -34.18 13.92 -4.39
C LYS A 534 -32.83 13.72 -3.69
N ILE A 535 -31.89 13.04 -4.34
CA ILE A 535 -30.57 12.74 -3.79
C ILE A 535 -29.51 13.51 -4.57
N ILE A 536 -28.67 14.25 -3.88
CA ILE A 536 -27.58 15.01 -4.46
C ILE A 536 -26.28 14.33 -4.05
N LEU A 537 -25.64 13.62 -4.98
CA LEU A 537 -24.34 13.02 -4.77
C LEU A 537 -23.26 14.02 -5.17
N ILE A 538 -22.19 14.14 -4.38
CA ILE A 538 -21.08 15.03 -4.69
C ILE A 538 -19.82 14.19 -4.90
N ASN A 539 -19.20 14.31 -6.08
CA ASN A 539 -17.93 13.63 -6.31
C ASN A 539 -16.78 14.30 -5.56
N THR A 540 -15.73 13.52 -5.31
CA THR A 540 -14.65 13.91 -4.40
C THR A 540 -13.48 14.49 -5.16
N ARG A 541 -12.82 15.50 -4.57
CA ARG A 541 -11.50 15.98 -4.98
C ARG A 541 -10.57 15.79 -3.79
N VAL A 542 -9.73 14.77 -3.86
CA VAL A 542 -8.83 14.39 -2.79
C VAL A 542 -7.60 13.75 -3.42
N PRO A 543 -6.36 14.17 -3.09
CA PRO A 543 -5.13 13.61 -3.66
C PRO A 543 -4.86 12.21 -3.07
N ARG A 544 -5.77 11.27 -3.32
CA ARG A 544 -5.77 9.91 -2.79
C ARG A 544 -6.03 8.91 -3.91
N PRO A 545 -5.40 7.73 -3.88
CA PRO A 545 -5.54 6.78 -4.97
C PRO A 545 -6.96 6.20 -5.15
N TRP A 546 -7.84 6.32 -4.16
CA TRP A 546 -9.24 5.88 -4.25
C TRP A 546 -10.19 6.91 -4.87
N GLU A 547 -9.74 8.15 -5.11
CA GLU A 547 -10.57 9.23 -5.66
C GLU A 547 -11.26 8.81 -6.96
N SER A 548 -10.51 8.21 -7.89
CA SER A 548 -11.04 7.77 -9.18
C SER A 548 -12.09 6.66 -9.02
N LEU A 549 -11.84 5.69 -8.13
CA LEU A 549 -12.78 4.60 -7.84
C LEU A 549 -14.09 5.16 -7.26
N VAL A 550 -14.00 6.06 -6.28
CA VAL A 550 -15.15 6.73 -5.66
C VAL A 550 -15.94 7.52 -6.71
N ASN A 551 -15.26 8.36 -7.49
CA ASN A 551 -15.89 9.20 -8.49
C ASN A 551 -16.55 8.37 -9.61
N GLU A 552 -15.93 7.27 -10.02
CA GLU A 552 -16.52 6.32 -10.98
C GLU A 552 -17.80 5.69 -10.40
N LYS A 553 -17.80 5.25 -9.13
CA LYS A 553 -18.99 4.65 -8.49
C LYS A 553 -20.11 5.65 -8.29
N LEU A 554 -19.80 6.88 -7.90
CA LEU A 554 -20.79 7.96 -7.80
C LEU A 554 -21.42 8.24 -9.17
N LYS A 555 -20.61 8.29 -10.24
CA LYS A 555 -21.09 8.48 -11.61
C LYS A 555 -21.95 7.32 -12.11
N GLU A 556 -21.46 6.09 -11.93
CA GLU A 556 -22.16 4.86 -12.32
C GLU A 556 -23.54 4.80 -11.65
N VAL A 557 -23.60 5.06 -10.35
CA VAL A 557 -24.87 5.01 -9.61
C VAL A 557 -25.77 6.19 -9.94
N ALA A 558 -25.26 7.43 -10.02
CA ALA A 558 -26.08 8.57 -10.40
C ALA A 558 -26.74 8.41 -11.77
N SER A 559 -26.04 7.82 -12.75
CA SER A 559 -26.60 7.53 -14.08
C SER A 559 -27.73 6.49 -14.09
N ALA A 560 -27.85 5.68 -13.04
CA ALA A 560 -28.82 4.59 -12.97
C ALA A 560 -30.16 4.99 -12.30
N TYR A 561 -30.24 6.15 -11.64
CA TYR A 561 -31.42 6.56 -10.86
C TYR A 561 -31.87 7.98 -11.25
N LYS A 562 -33.16 8.14 -11.59
CA LYS A 562 -33.72 9.43 -12.04
C LYS A 562 -33.83 10.49 -10.95
N ASN A 563 -33.96 10.07 -9.68
CA ASN A 563 -34.07 10.96 -8.54
C ASN A 563 -32.69 11.39 -7.98
N ILE A 564 -31.59 11.07 -8.67
CA ILE A 564 -30.22 11.35 -8.24
C ILE A 564 -29.56 12.35 -9.19
N THR A 565 -29.02 13.43 -8.62
CA THR A 565 -28.20 14.41 -9.32
C THR A 565 -26.75 14.29 -8.86
N LEU A 566 -25.81 14.18 -9.79
CA LEU A 566 -24.37 14.22 -9.48
C LEU A 566 -23.84 15.65 -9.61
N VAL A 567 -23.27 16.16 -8.53
CA VAL A 567 -22.51 17.41 -8.48
C VAL A 567 -21.03 17.11 -8.77
N ASP A 568 -20.52 17.67 -9.87
CA ASP A 568 -19.14 17.48 -10.31
C ASP A 568 -18.18 18.51 -9.68
N TRP A 569 -17.98 18.40 -8.37
CA TRP A 569 -16.98 19.17 -7.63
C TRP A 569 -15.55 18.90 -8.11
N TYR A 570 -15.25 17.66 -8.51
CA TYR A 570 -13.93 17.26 -8.99
C TYR A 570 -13.45 18.10 -10.18
N SER A 571 -14.30 18.25 -11.21
CA SER A 571 -13.97 19.06 -12.38
C SER A 571 -14.07 20.56 -12.05
N ALA A 572 -15.08 20.98 -11.27
CA ALA A 572 -15.27 22.39 -10.92
C ALA A 572 -14.09 22.98 -10.11
N SER A 573 -13.38 22.15 -9.35
CA SER A 573 -12.24 22.56 -8.52
C SER A 573 -10.87 22.34 -9.17
N ALA A 574 -10.80 21.77 -10.38
CA ALA A 574 -9.57 21.21 -10.94
C ALA A 574 -8.40 22.21 -11.06
N ASP A 575 -8.69 23.46 -11.40
CA ASP A 575 -7.69 24.52 -11.63
C ASP A 575 -7.59 25.54 -10.49
N ASN A 576 -8.29 25.31 -9.38
CA ASN A 576 -8.41 26.27 -8.29
C ASN A 576 -7.66 25.81 -7.03
N LYS A 577 -6.33 25.85 -7.07
CA LYS A 577 -5.48 25.49 -5.91
C LYS A 577 -5.80 26.28 -4.65
N ALA A 578 -6.27 27.53 -4.79
CA ALA A 578 -6.66 28.39 -3.68
C ALA A 578 -7.90 27.90 -2.91
N TYR A 579 -8.64 26.92 -3.45
CA TYR A 579 -9.79 26.32 -2.76
C TYR A 579 -9.39 25.35 -1.66
N PHE A 580 -8.14 24.89 -1.65
CA PHE A 580 -7.68 23.83 -0.76
C PHE A 580 -6.64 24.36 0.24
N GLU A 581 -6.75 23.90 1.48
CA GLU A 581 -5.72 24.04 2.49
C GLU A 581 -4.43 23.30 2.06
N PRO A 582 -3.27 23.53 2.72
CA PRO A 582 -2.00 22.90 2.34
C PRO A 582 -1.98 21.37 2.37
N ASP A 583 -2.99 20.72 2.94
CA ASP A 583 -3.13 19.26 2.90
C ASP A 583 -3.77 18.73 1.61
N GLY A 584 -4.25 19.63 0.74
CA GLY A 584 -4.90 19.33 -0.53
C GLY A 584 -6.29 18.69 -0.40
N VAL A 585 -6.88 18.70 0.81
CA VAL A 585 -8.15 18.02 1.11
C VAL A 585 -9.17 19.00 1.67
N HIS A 586 -8.84 19.66 2.79
CA HIS A 586 -9.77 20.57 3.45
C HIS A 586 -9.90 21.85 2.64
N LEU A 587 -11.07 22.49 2.76
CA LEU A 587 -11.39 23.66 1.96
C LEU A 587 -11.02 24.95 2.69
N THR A 588 -10.40 25.88 1.96
CA THR A 588 -10.31 27.27 2.40
C THR A 588 -11.71 27.88 2.43
N LYS A 589 -11.87 29.05 3.05
CA LYS A 589 -13.14 29.81 3.00
C LYS A 589 -13.68 29.95 1.56
N THR A 590 -12.82 30.38 0.62
CA THR A 590 -13.20 30.56 -0.78
C THR A 590 -13.60 29.23 -1.43
N GLY A 591 -12.90 28.15 -1.12
CA GLY A 591 -13.25 26.81 -1.61
C GLY A 591 -14.59 26.31 -1.07
N ALA A 592 -14.86 26.53 0.21
CA ALA A 592 -16.09 26.12 0.86
C ALA A 592 -17.31 26.92 0.34
N GLU A 593 -17.16 28.22 0.06
CA GLU A 593 -18.17 29.05 -0.58
C GLU A 593 -18.50 28.55 -2.01
N ALA A 594 -17.47 28.25 -2.81
CA ALA A 594 -17.64 27.71 -4.16
C ALA A 594 -18.33 26.33 -4.16
N TYR A 595 -17.92 25.45 -3.24
CA TYR A 595 -18.54 24.14 -3.04
C TYR A 595 -20.02 24.30 -2.68
N ALA A 596 -20.34 25.13 -1.68
CA ALA A 596 -21.71 25.36 -1.24
C ALA A 596 -22.59 25.92 -2.36
N ALA A 597 -22.09 26.88 -3.15
CA ALA A 597 -22.82 27.45 -4.27
C ALA A 597 -23.14 26.41 -5.35
N LEU A 598 -22.19 25.53 -5.66
CA LEU A 598 -22.37 24.44 -6.62
C LEU A 598 -23.45 23.45 -6.15
N VAL A 599 -23.41 23.08 -4.87
CA VAL A 599 -24.42 22.19 -4.26
C VAL A 599 -25.79 22.85 -4.22
N ALA A 600 -25.87 24.12 -3.81
CA ALA A 600 -27.13 24.85 -3.75
C ALA A 600 -27.80 24.96 -5.11
N LYS A 601 -27.01 25.17 -6.18
CA LYS A 601 -27.52 25.16 -7.56
C LYS A 601 -28.18 23.81 -7.91
N ALA A 602 -27.59 22.69 -7.51
CA ALA A 602 -28.12 21.37 -7.81
C ALA A 602 -29.35 21.01 -6.97
N VAL A 603 -29.41 21.47 -5.72
CA VAL A 603 -30.58 21.27 -4.84
C VAL A 603 -31.80 22.06 -5.33
N ASN A 604 -31.58 23.21 -5.98
CA ASN A 604 -32.65 24.07 -6.50
C ASN A 604 -33.16 23.68 -7.91
N GLN A 605 -32.59 22.63 -8.52
CA GLN A 605 -33.06 22.01 -9.76
C GLN A 605 -34.01 20.85 -9.44
#